data_AF-A0A7R9JK45-F1
#
_entry.id   AF-A0A7R9JK45-F1
#
_cell.length_a   1.000
_cell.length_b   1.000
_cell.length_c   1.000
_cell.angle_alpha   90.00
_cell.angle_beta   90.00
_cell.angle_gamma   90.00
#
_symmetry.space_group_name_H-M   'P 1'
#
loop_
_entity.id
_entity.type
_entity.pdbx_description
1 polymer ?
#
loop_
_entity_poly.entity_id
_entity_poly.type
_entity_poly.pdbx_seq_one_letter_code
_entity_poly.pdbx_strand_id
1 'polypeptide(L)'
;VQILSYGGYLQFTLENEDGANPAPKHVLSSQPLIQIQGNSRIILEHYPILPNPLGRYKVRFHESLWRLKTDKKGKVSREVFMLALQNIQHVFIRTSEYLDYTKVV
;
A
#
# COMPACT_ATOMS: atom_id res chain seq x y z
N VAL A 1 -14.82 -12.22 9.00
CA VAL A 1 -13.50 -12.42 9.63
C VAL A 1 -12.44 -12.45 8.54
N GLN A 2 -11.57 -11.44 8.48
CA GLN A 2 -10.52 -11.27 7.44
C GLN A 2 -9.15 -11.84 7.85
N ILE A 3 -9.05 -12.44 9.05
CA ILE A 3 -7.83 -13.09 9.57
C ILE A 3 -7.32 -14.19 8.64
N LEU A 4 -8.21 -14.85 7.89
CA LEU A 4 -7.86 -15.86 6.88
C LEU A 4 -6.96 -15.32 5.76
N SER A 5 -6.89 -14.00 5.59
CA SER A 5 -6.02 -13.37 4.60
C SER A 5 -4.56 -13.24 5.08
N TYR A 6 -4.25 -13.50 6.36
CA TYR A 6 -2.88 -13.52 6.86
C TYR A 6 -2.04 -14.59 6.14
N GLY A 7 -0.90 -14.18 5.58
CA GLY A 7 -0.07 -15.01 4.72
C GLY A 7 -0.49 -15.04 3.24
N GLY A 8 -1.69 -14.55 2.91
CA GLY A 8 -2.20 -14.38 1.54
C GLY A 8 -1.64 -13.14 0.84
N TYR A 9 -2.24 -12.79 -0.32
CA TYR A 9 -1.78 -11.71 -1.17
C TYR A 9 -2.90 -10.75 -1.57
N LEU A 10 -2.63 -9.45 -1.51
CA LEU A 10 -3.39 -8.42 -2.18
C LEU A 10 -2.81 -8.23 -3.58
N GLN A 11 -3.63 -8.49 -4.59
CA GLN A 11 -3.25 -8.40 -6.00
C GLN A 11 -4.10 -7.34 -6.70
N PHE A 12 -3.46 -6.43 -7.42
CA PHE A 12 -4.14 -5.41 -8.20
C PHE A 12 -3.26 -4.97 -9.37
N THR A 13 -3.90 -4.41 -10.40
CA THR A 13 -3.20 -3.81 -11.55
C THR A 13 -3.60 -2.35 -11.60
N LEU A 14 -2.60 -1.47 -11.76
CA LEU A 14 -2.81 -0.06 -12.05
C LEU A 14 -2.64 0.15 -13.54
N GLU A 15 -3.68 0.64 -14.19
CA GLU A 15 -3.67 1.07 -15.58
C GLU A 15 -3.77 2.60 -15.56
N ASN A 16 -2.76 3.27 -16.12
CA ASN A 16 -2.74 4.72 -16.27
C ASN A 16 -2.71 5.02 -17.76
N GLU A 17 -3.75 5.67 -18.28
CA GLU A 17 -3.90 5.84 -19.72
C GLU A 17 -2.89 6.83 -20.32
N ASP A 18 -2.39 7.82 -19.56
CA ASP A 18 -1.59 8.92 -20.16
C ASP A 18 -0.54 9.52 -19.21
N GLY A 19 0.35 8.69 -18.69
CA GLY A 19 1.45 9.14 -17.81
C GLY A 19 2.77 9.38 -18.56
N ALA A 20 3.03 10.60 -19.04
CA ALA A 20 4.28 10.91 -19.74
C ALA A 20 5.50 11.04 -18.80
N ASN A 21 5.28 11.51 -17.57
CA ASN A 21 6.35 11.76 -16.60
C ASN A 21 6.15 10.94 -15.31
N PRO A 22 6.89 9.83 -15.11
CA PRO A 22 6.81 9.06 -13.88
C PRO A 22 7.26 9.93 -12.71
N ALA A 23 6.55 9.82 -11.59
CA ALA A 23 6.87 10.61 -10.43
C ALA A 23 8.28 10.28 -9.90
N PRO A 24 9.04 11.28 -9.41
CA PRO A 24 10.38 11.06 -8.89
C PRO A 24 10.38 9.98 -7.81
N LYS A 25 11.40 9.12 -7.82
CA LYS A 25 11.55 8.02 -6.85
C LYS A 25 11.43 8.48 -5.38
N HIS A 26 11.89 9.69 -5.07
CA HIS A 26 11.81 10.26 -3.72
C HIS A 26 10.37 10.61 -3.30
N VAL A 27 9.51 11.00 -4.24
CA VAL A 27 8.08 11.24 -3.98
C VAL A 27 7.38 9.91 -3.74
N LEU A 28 7.60 8.94 -4.63
CA LEU A 28 6.97 7.61 -4.56
C LEU A 28 7.39 6.82 -3.32
N SER A 29 8.60 7.04 -2.78
CA SER A 29 9.08 6.41 -1.55
C SER A 29 8.59 7.12 -0.28
N SER A 30 8.20 8.39 -0.38
CA SER A 30 7.63 9.16 0.74
C SER A 30 6.17 8.85 1.03
N GLN A 31 5.44 8.30 0.05
CA GLN A 31 4.02 8.00 0.14
C GLN A 31 3.78 6.49 0.05
N PRO A 32 2.86 5.93 0.86
CA PRO A 32 2.57 4.51 0.81
C PRO A 32 1.89 4.15 -0.52
N LEU A 33 2.17 2.94 -1.01
CA LEU A 33 1.40 2.38 -2.12
C LEU A 33 0.05 1.86 -1.62
N ILE A 34 0.04 1.26 -0.43
CA ILE A 34 -1.17 0.71 0.18
C ILE A 34 -1.23 1.17 1.63
N GLN A 35 -2.41 1.61 2.05
CA GLN A 35 -2.72 1.90 3.44
C GLN A 35 -3.96 1.12 3.86
N ILE A 36 -3.87 0.39 4.97
CA ILE A 36 -4.98 -0.35 5.55
C ILE A 36 -5.28 0.25 6.91
N GLN A 37 -6.54 0.63 7.12
CA GLN A 37 -7.05 1.01 8.43
C GLN A 37 -7.87 -0.15 9.00
N GLY A 38 -7.43 -0.62 10.15
CA GLY A 38 -8.01 -1.74 10.89
C GLY A 38 -8.24 -1.40 12.36
N ASN A 39 -9.21 -2.06 12.99
CA ASN A 39 -9.58 -1.88 14.39
C ASN A 39 -9.66 -0.38 14.82
N SER A 40 -10.26 0.44 13.96
CA SER A 40 -10.49 1.89 14.10
C SER A 40 -9.24 2.78 14.17
N ARG A 41 -8.12 2.30 14.72
CA ARG A 41 -6.92 3.10 15.02
C ARG A 41 -5.62 2.56 14.42
N ILE A 42 -5.59 1.30 14.00
CA ILE A 42 -4.36 0.70 13.47
C ILE A 42 -4.26 1.04 11.99
N ILE A 43 -3.24 1.82 11.63
CA ILE A 43 -2.99 2.19 10.23
C ILE A 43 -1.68 1.54 9.80
N LEU A 44 -1.81 0.57 8.91
CA LEU A 44 -0.71 -0.16 8.30
C LEU A 44 -0.39 0.46 6.94
N GLU A 45 0.88 0.66 6.67
CA GLU A 45 1.35 1.21 5.40
C GLU A 45 2.36 0.28 4.74
N HIS A 46 2.22 0.12 3.42
CA HIS A 46 3.14 -0.65 2.60
C HIS A 46 3.83 0.24 1.56
N TYR A 47 5.14 0.07 1.44
CA TYR A 47 5.99 0.80 0.51
C TYR A 47 6.70 -0.21 -0.40
N PRO A 48 6.54 -0.11 -1.72
CA PRO A 48 7.19 -1.01 -2.66
C PRO A 48 8.70 -0.73 -2.66
N ILE A 49 9.50 -1.80 -2.69
CA ILE A 49 10.96 -1.71 -2.75
C ILE A 49 11.41 -1.21 -4.12
N LEU A 50 10.70 -1.62 -5.18
CA LEU A 50 10.94 -1.23 -6.56
C LEU A 50 9.61 -0.82 -7.21
N PRO A 51 9.59 0.23 -8.05
CA PRO A 51 8.44 0.53 -8.88
C PRO A 51 8.20 -0.64 -9.84
N ASN A 52 6.93 -1.02 -10.05
CA ASN A 52 6.59 -2.06 -11.02
C ASN A 52 6.22 -1.41 -12.37
N PRO A 53 7.05 -1.53 -13.41
CA PRO A 53 6.79 -0.92 -14.72
C PRO A 53 5.55 -1.47 -15.44
N LEU A 54 5.03 -2.63 -15.01
CA LEU A 54 3.82 -3.23 -15.55
C LEU A 54 2.56 -2.86 -14.73
N GLY A 55 2.69 -2.09 -13.65
CA GLY A 55 1.57 -1.72 -12.78
C GLY A 55 0.94 -2.90 -12.02
N ARG A 56 1.51 -4.11 -12.09
CA ARG A 56 0.96 -5.33 -11.46
C ARG A 56 1.51 -5.56 -10.07
N TYR A 57 0.74 -5.28 -9.04
CA TYR A 57 1.19 -5.42 -7.66
C TYR A 57 0.70 -6.71 -7.03
N LYS A 58 1.61 -7.41 -6.33
CA LYS A 58 1.32 -8.58 -5.50
C LYS A 58 1.97 -8.41 -4.14
N VAL A 59 1.20 -7.91 -3.19
CA VAL A 59 1.69 -7.58 -1.84
C VAL A 59 1.23 -8.64 -0.85
N ARG A 60 2.18 -9.24 -0.13
CA ARG A 60 1.87 -10.25 0.88
C ARG A 60 1.35 -9.60 2.16
N PHE A 61 0.32 -10.20 2.74
CA PHE A 61 -0.14 -9.86 4.09
C PHE A 61 0.70 -10.56 5.14
N HIS A 62 1.93 -10.06 5.31
CA HIS A 62 2.89 -10.50 6.30
C HIS A 62 3.52 -9.28 6.94
N GLU A 63 3.54 -9.22 8.28
CA GLU A 63 3.90 -8.04 9.08
C GLU A 63 5.27 -7.44 8.73
N SER A 64 6.21 -8.28 8.26
CA SER A 64 7.55 -7.83 7.83
C SER A 64 7.56 -6.86 6.64
N LEU A 65 6.46 -6.78 5.88
CA LEU A 65 6.33 -5.89 4.72
C LEU A 65 5.57 -4.61 5.03
N TRP A 66 5.11 -4.42 6.27
CA TRP A 66 4.24 -3.33 6.66
C TRP A 66 4.86 -2.54 7.80
N ARG A 67 4.49 -1.25 7.89
CA ARG A 67 4.86 -0.36 8.98
C ARG A 67 3.64 0.33 9.57
N LEU A 68 3.72 0.73 10.83
CA LEU A 68 2.67 1.57 11.42
C LEU A 68 2.85 3.01 10.92
N LYS A 69 1.74 3.70 10.62
CA LYS A 69 1.79 5.13 10.31
C LYS A 69 2.39 5.95 11.47
N THR A 70 2.13 5.54 12.71
CA THR A 70 2.65 6.17 13.93
C THR A 70 4.13 5.88 14.17
N ASP A 71 4.65 4.78 13.65
CA ASP A 71 6.03 4.37 13.82
C ASP A 71 6.69 4.04 12.46
N LYS A 72 7.33 5.06 11.89
CA LYS A 72 7.99 4.98 10.58
C LYS A 72 9.21 4.06 10.56
N LYS A 73 9.78 3.70 11.72
CA LYS A 73 10.99 2.88 11.84
C LYS A 73 10.71 1.51 12.47
N GLY A 74 9.60 1.37 13.19
CA GLY A 74 9.20 0.13 13.85
C GLY A 74 8.71 -0.93 12.89
N LYS A 75 9.12 -2.18 13.16
CA LYS A 75 8.52 -3.36 12.54
C LYS A 75 7.16 -3.61 13.19
N VAL A 76 6.16 -3.92 12.37
CA VAL A 76 4.85 -4.36 12.89
C VAL A 76 5.01 -5.77 13.46
N SER A 77 4.49 -6.01 14.65
CA SER A 77 4.44 -7.37 15.21
C SER A 77 3.29 -8.17 14.59
N ARG A 78 3.40 -9.50 14.61
CA ARG A 78 2.35 -10.38 14.08
C ARG A 78 1.00 -10.13 14.73
N GLU A 79 0.99 -9.89 16.04
CA GLU A 79 -0.21 -9.63 16.83
C GLU A 79 -0.88 -8.34 16.39
N VAL A 80 -0.12 -7.25 16.27
CA VAL A 80 -0.65 -5.95 15.82
C VAL A 80 -1.18 -6.04 14.38
N PHE A 81 -0.47 -6.76 13.52
CA PHE A 81 -0.92 -6.97 12.14
C PHE A 81 -2.22 -7.76 12.09
N MET A 82 -2.33 -8.86 12.83
CA MET A 82 -3.56 -9.66 12.89
C MET A 82 -4.73 -8.89 13.51
N LEU A 83 -4.48 -8.06 14.52
CA LEU A 83 -5.49 -7.17 15.07
C LEU A 83 -6.03 -6.23 13.98
N ALA A 84 -5.16 -5.58 13.22
CA ALA A 84 -5.61 -4.72 12.12
C ALA A 84 -6.48 -5.48 11.09
N LEU A 85 -6.09 -6.71 10.72
CA LEU A 85 -6.83 -7.54 9.78
C LEU A 85 -8.14 -8.10 10.34
N GLN A 86 -8.32 -8.15 11.66
CA GLN A 86 -9.54 -8.70 12.27
C GLN A 86 -10.79 -7.91 11.88
N ASN A 87 -10.67 -6.58 11.76
CA ASN A 87 -11.72 -5.68 11.36
C ASN A 87 -11.15 -4.52 10.52
N ILE A 88 -11.06 -4.73 9.21
CA ILE A 88 -10.62 -3.70 8.26
C ILE A 88 -11.79 -2.76 7.98
N GLN A 89 -11.57 -1.46 8.17
CA GLN A 89 -12.53 -0.42 7.81
C GLN A 89 -12.27 0.11 6.39
N HIS A 90 -10.99 0.37 6.07
CA HIS A 90 -10.62 1.00 4.81
C HIS A 90 -9.34 0.41 4.25
N VAL A 91 -9.29 0.29 2.92
CA VAL A 91 -8.09 -0.04 2.14
C VAL A 91 -7.93 1.05 1.09
N PHE A 92 -6.83 1.78 1.16
CA PHE A 92 -6.45 2.80 0.19
C PHE A 92 -5.30 2.28 -0.65
N ILE A 93 -5.40 2.46 -1.97
CA ILE A 93 -4.35 2.13 -2.94
C ILE A 93 -4.01 3.42 -3.67
N ARG A 94 -2.72 3.77 -3.71
CA ARG A 94 -2.24 4.93 -4.45
C ARG A 94 -2.30 4.64 -5.95
N THR A 95 -2.99 5.51 -6.69
CA THR A 95 -3.07 5.46 -8.16
C THR A 95 -2.10 6.42 -8.85
N SER A 96 -1.68 7.48 -8.15
CA SER A 96 -0.78 8.51 -8.69
C SER A 96 0.66 8.01 -8.77
N GLU A 97 1.02 7.43 -9.92
CA GLU A 97 2.40 7.05 -10.26
C GLU A 97 3.12 8.09 -11.13
N TYR A 98 2.37 9.04 -11.70
CA TYR A 98 2.84 10.06 -12.62
C TYR A 98 2.53 11.45 -12.06
N LEU A 99 3.39 12.43 -12.36
CA LEU A 99 3.17 13.82 -11.93
C LEU A 99 2.21 14.59 -12.83
N ASP A 100 2.09 14.18 -14.09
CA ASP A 100 1.27 14.85 -15.07
C ASP A 100 -0.09 14.15 -15.19
N TYR A 101 -1.14 14.89 -14.85
CA TYR A 101 -2.50 14.58 -15.28
C TYR A 101 -2.75 15.47 -16.49
N THR A 102 -2.49 14.98 -17.70
CA THR A 102 -2.95 15.69 -18.90
C THR A 102 -4.47 15.58 -18.89
N LYS A 103 -5.15 16.64 -18.44
CA LYS A 103 -6.60 16.76 -18.66
C LYS A 103 -6.80 16.75 -20.17
N VAL A 104 -7.32 15.63 -20.70
CA VAL A 104 -8.02 15.65 -21.97
C VAL A 104 -9.23 16.56 -21.79
N VAL A 105 -9.19 17.70 -22.47
CA VAL A 105 -10.25 18.72 -22.59
C VAL A 105 -11.26 18.26 -23.63
#